data_AF-A0A1S9BXY2-F1
#
_entry.id   AF-A0A1S9BXY2-F1
#
_cell.length_a   1.000
_cell.length_b   1.000
_cell.length_c   1.000
_cell.angle_alpha   90.00
_cell.angle_beta   90.00
_cell.angle_gamma   90.00
#
_symmetry.space_group_name_H-M   'P 1'
#
loop_
_entity.id
_entity.type
_entity.pdbx_description
1 polymer ?
#
loop_
_entity_poly.entity_id
_entity_poly.type
_entity_poly.pdbx_seq_one_letter_code
_entity_poly.pdbx_strand_id
1 'polypeptide(L)' 'MKKLILKIVFVIVTIVALCGLYLIINGSLEMFPTEEQIEKTRITGWIMLSAGVFIDGIICKGAFL' A
#
# COMPACT_ATOMS: atom_id res chain seq x y z
N MET A 1 3.50 -24.35 7.05
CA MET A 1 2.56 -23.79 6.05
C MET A 1 1.98 -22.44 6.47
N LYS A 2 1.25 -22.31 7.59
CA LYS A 2 0.67 -21.02 8.05
C LYS A 2 1.68 -19.85 8.15
N LYS A 3 2.87 -20.09 8.72
CA LYS A 3 3.93 -19.08 8.84
C LYS A 3 4.48 -18.60 7.48
N LEU A 4 4.52 -19.48 6.48
CA LEU A 4 4.97 -19.12 5.13
C LEU A 4 3.93 -18.23 4.44
N ILE A 5 2.65 -18.56 4.59
CA ILE A 5 1.53 -17.77 4.05
C ILE A 5 1.55 -16.35 4.65
N LEU A 6 1.71 -16.20 5.97
CA LEU A 6 1.80 -14.88 6.60
C LEU A 6 2.97 -14.04 6.06
N LYS A 7 4.14 -14.65 5.81
CA LYS A 7 5.27 -13.94 5.20
C LYS A 7 4.98 -13.49 3.76
N ILE A 8 4.32 -14.33 2.97
CA ILE A 8 3.93 -13.99 1.60
C ILE A 8 2.93 -12.82 1.62
N VAL A 9 1.92 -12.89 2.49
CA VAL A 9 0.94 -11.81 2.65
C VAL A 9 1.61 -10.51 3.08
N PHE A 10 2.52 -10.56 4.07
CA PHE A 10 3.29 -9.39 4.50
C PHE A 10 4.04 -8.74 3.33
N VAL A 11 4.78 -9.53 2.53
CA VAL A 11 5.52 -8.99 1.38
C VAL A 11 4.57 -8.33 0.36
N ILE A 12 3.44 -8.94 0.05
CA ILE A 12 2.45 -8.39 -0.89
C ILE A 12 1.88 -7.07 -0.35
N VAL A 13 1.50 -7.03 0.92
CA VAL A 13 0.91 -5.85 1.56
C VAL A 13 1.91 -4.70 1.62
N THR A 14 3.17 -4.98 1.95
CA THR A 14 4.24 -3.98 1.90
C THR A 14 4.44 -3.42 0.48
N ILE A 15 4.40 -4.25 -0.56
CA ILE A 15 4.48 -3.77 -1.96
C ILE A 15 3.30 -2.84 -2.29
N VAL A 16 2.08 -3.21 -1.89
CA VAL A 16 0.88 -2.37 -2.08
C VAL A 16 1.02 -1.02 -1.36
N ALA A 17 1.56 -1.02 -0.14
CA ALA A 17 1.81 0.20 0.62
C ALA A 17 2.82 1.12 -0.10
N LEU A 18 3.90 0.55 -0.63
CA LEU A 18 4.92 1.28 -1.41
C LEU A 18 4.36 1.83 -2.72
N CYS A 19 3.50 1.08 -3.41
CA CYS A 19 2.77 1.60 -4.57
C CYS A 19 1.88 2.79 -4.18
N GLY A 20 1.17 2.71 -3.05
CA GLY A 20 0.40 3.83 -2.51
C GLY A 20 1.26 5.07 -2.28
N LEU A 21 2.43 4.89 -1.67
CA LEU A 21 3.41 5.97 -1.46
C LEU A 21 3.90 6.58 -2.78
N TYR A 22 4.19 5.75 -3.78
CA TYR A 22 4.57 6.22 -5.12
C TYR A 22 3.46 7.10 -5.74
N LEU A 23 2.19 6.69 -5.62
CA LEU A 23 1.05 7.46 -6.14
C LEU A 23 0.87 8.80 -5.41
N ILE A 24 1.12 8.86 -4.11
CA ILE A 24 1.05 10.12 -3.34
C ILE A 24 2.10 11.11 -3.86
N ILE A 25 3.34 10.65 -4.05
CA ILE A 25 4.48 11.49 -4.44
C ILE A 25 4.34 11.93 -5.90
N ASN A 26 4.12 10.99 -6.82
CA ASN A 26 4.13 11.26 -8.26
C ASN A 26 2.77 11.72 -8.79
N GLY A 27 1.69 11.48 -8.06
CA GLY A 27 0.37 11.91 -8.43
C GLY A 27 -0.32 11.05 -9.49
N SER A 28 0.39 10.38 -10.40
CA SER A 28 -0.22 9.45 -11.36
C SER A 28 0.78 8.42 -11.90
N LEU A 29 0.27 7.35 -12.49
CA LEU A 29 1.04 6.40 -13.32
C LEU A 29 0.92 6.73 -14.82
N GLU A 30 0.01 7.63 -15.19
CA GLU A 30 -0.19 8.06 -16.57
C GLU A 30 0.88 9.09 -16.99
N MET A 31 1.22 9.11 -18.27
CA MET A 31 2.24 10.02 -18.82
C MET A 31 1.79 11.48 -18.87
N PHE A 32 0.48 11.72 -19.11
CA PHE A 32 -0.11 13.05 -19.22
C PHE A 32 -1.44 13.13 -18.45
N PRO A 33 -1.42 13.02 -17.12
CA PRO A 33 -2.63 13.07 -16.30
C PRO A 33 -3.18 14.50 -16.21
N THR A 34 -4.50 14.62 -16.05
CA THR A 34 -5.14 15.88 -15.64
C THR A 34 -4.98 16.14 -14.14
N GLU A 35 -5.12 17.39 -13.71
CA GLU A 35 -5.05 17.77 -12.28
C GLU A 35 -6.07 16.99 -11.42
N GLU A 36 -7.28 16.77 -11.94
CA GLU A 36 -8.30 15.98 -11.24
C GLU A 36 -7.89 14.52 -11.07
N GLN A 37 -7.26 13.92 -12.09
CA GLN A 37 -6.73 12.56 -11.99
C GLN A 37 -5.57 12.48 -11.00
N ILE A 38 -4.71 13.49 -10.94
CA ILE A 38 -3.62 13.58 -9.97
C ILE A 38 -4.18 13.57 -8.55
N GLU A 39 -5.17 14.41 -8.26
CA GLU A 39 -5.77 14.50 -6.92
C GLU A 39 -6.43 13.18 -6.51
N LYS A 40 -7.26 12.60 -7.39
CA LYS A 40 -7.91 11.30 -7.13
C LYS A 40 -6.91 10.17 -6.90
N THR A 41 -5.82 10.17 -7.65
CA THR A 41 -4.79 9.13 -7.53
C THR A 41 -3.98 9.30 -6.26
N ARG A 42 -3.71 10.54 -5.80
CA ARG A 42 -3.11 10.78 -4.48
C ARG A 42 -4.00 10.31 -3.34
N ILE A 43 -5.31 10.57 -3.41
CA ILE A 43 -6.28 10.07 -2.42
C ILE A 43 -6.25 8.55 -2.39
N THR A 44 -6.27 7.91 -3.56
CA THR A 44 -6.14 6.45 -3.69
C THR A 44 -4.83 5.96 -3.07
N GLY A 45 -3.72 6.64 -3.33
CA GLY A 45 -2.42 6.34 -2.74
C GLY A 45 -2.42 6.39 -1.21
N TRP A 46 -3.07 7.39 -0.61
CA TRP A 46 -3.23 7.48 0.85
C TRP A 46 -4.05 6.32 1.43
N ILE A 47 -5.11 5.90 0.75
CA ILE A 47 -5.91 4.74 1.15
C ILE A 47 -5.07 3.46 1.09
N MET A 48 -4.35 3.24 -0.01
CA MET A 48 -3.48 2.07 -0.19
C MET A 48 -2.37 2.01 0.86
N LEU A 49 -1.71 3.14 1.12
CA LEU A 49 -0.66 3.23 2.14
C LEU A 49 -1.21 2.93 3.54
N SER A 50 -2.33 3.56 3.90
CA SER A 50 -2.95 3.38 5.22
C SER A 50 -3.43 1.95 5.44
N ALA A 51 -4.08 1.35 4.44
CA ALA A 51 -4.52 -0.04 4.50
C ALA A 51 -3.34 -1.01 4.63
N GLY A 52 -2.28 -0.78 3.85
CA GLY A 52 -1.07 -1.61 3.90
C GLY A 52 -0.40 -1.58 5.27
N VAL A 53 -0.14 -0.39 5.80
CA VAL A 53 0.46 -0.21 7.14
C VAL A 53 -0.41 -0.83 8.23
N PHE A 54 -1.73 -0.69 8.15
CA PHE A 54 -2.65 -1.27 9.14
C PHE A 54 -2.60 -2.80 9.14
N ILE A 55 -2.66 -3.42 7.95
CA ILE A 55 -2.60 -4.88 7.80
C ILE A 55 -1.24 -5.41 8.26
N ASP A 56 -0.13 -4.75 7.87
CA ASP A 56 1.21 -5.11 8.34
C ASP A 56 1.31 -5.02 9.86
N GLY A 57 0.74 -3.98 10.48
CA GLY A 57 0.67 -3.83 11.93
C GLY A 57 -0.07 -4.99 12.62
N ILE A 58 -1.17 -5.49 12.03
CA ILE A 58 -1.90 -6.66 12.54
C ILE A 58 -1.05 -7.93 12.41
N ILE A 59 -0.42 -8.14 11.25
CA ILE A 59 0.43 -9.31 11.00
C ILE A 59 1.62 -9.33 11.97
N CYS A 60 2.29 -8.20 12.16
CA CYS A 60 3.42 -8.07 13.07
C CYS A 60 3.01 -8.30 14.54
N LYS A 61 1.87 -7.76 14.99
CA LYS A 61 1.35 -8.05 16.34
C LYS A 61 1.00 -9.53 16.52
N GLY A 62 0.33 -10.13 15.53
CA GLY A 62 -0.03 -11.55 15.56
C GLY A 62 1.16 -12.51 15.43
N ALA A 63 2.31 -12.04 14.94
CA ALA A 63 3.56 -12.80 14.89
C ALA A 63 4.35 -12.78 16.21
N PHE A 64 4.05 -11.84 17.12
CA PHE A 64 4.74 -11.64 18.40
C PHE A 64 3.99 -12.21 19.62
N LEU A 65 2.77 -12.71 19.42
CA LEU A 65 1.97 -13.48 20.38
C LEU A 65 2.08 -14.99 20.06
#